data_AF-A0A7J8QGB7-F1
#
_entry.id   AF-A0A7J8QGB7-F1
#
_cell.length_a   1.000
_cell.length_b   1.000
_cell.length_c   1.000
_cell.angle_alpha   90.00
_cell.angle_beta   90.00
_cell.angle_gamma   90.00
#
_symmetry.space_group_name_H-M   'P 1'
#
loop_
_entity.id
_entity.type
_entity.pdbx_description
1 polymer ?
#
loop_
_entity_poly.entity_id
_entity_poly.type
_entity_poly.pdbx_seq_one_letter_code
_entity_poly.pdbx_strand_id
1 'polypeptide(L)'
;MVSFENNTRFADWANIEDDVLRCIADMTDSACDLPQSVDDAIYFKGNFYGCLHTGGIVLCEATHPKVVELAPPPPDLPDYISTVTYLFDLAGNLCIACRHSHSYAFTVGYDIFKLDIDTKTWEKIYSLGDRSLFLGNCSTFAIAAADYPGCKPNCIY
;
A
#
# COMPACT_ATOMS: atom_id res chain seq x y z
N MET A 1 25.88 -17.75 33.00
CA MET A 1 25.69 -16.50 32.23
C MET A 1 25.82 -16.89 30.77
N VAL A 2 24.70 -17.14 30.09
CA VAL A 2 24.71 -17.50 28.66
C VAL A 2 24.63 -16.19 27.91
N SER A 3 25.70 -15.83 27.21
CA SER A 3 25.75 -14.68 26.32
C SER A 3 24.92 -14.98 25.08
N PHE A 4 23.79 -14.31 24.92
CA PHE A 4 23.08 -14.26 23.64
C PHE A 4 23.80 -13.27 22.73
N GLU A 5 24.80 -13.75 22.00
CA GLU A 5 25.24 -13.05 20.78
C GLU A 5 24.34 -13.47 19.62
N ASN A 6 23.13 -12.93 19.56
CA ASN A 6 22.35 -12.97 18.32
C ASN A 6 22.74 -11.76 17.47
N ASN A 7 23.88 -11.89 16.79
CA ASN A 7 24.35 -10.92 15.81
C ASN A 7 23.75 -11.23 14.43
N THR A 8 22.42 -11.39 14.35
CA THR A 8 21.72 -11.51 13.06
C THR A 8 21.68 -10.14 12.42
N ARG A 9 22.70 -9.83 11.61
CA ARG A 9 22.60 -8.77 10.60
C ARG A 9 21.44 -9.14 9.67
N PHE A 10 20.64 -8.15 9.27
CA PHE A 10 19.66 -8.34 8.20
C PHE A 10 20.37 -8.98 6.99
N ALA A 11 19.72 -9.96 6.37
CA ALA A 11 20.22 -10.48 5.10
C ALA A 11 20.31 -9.32 4.11
N ASP A 12 21.44 -9.21 3.42
CA ASP A 12 21.58 -8.23 2.35
C ASP A 12 20.62 -8.61 1.22
N TRP A 13 19.72 -7.68 0.89
CA TRP A 13 18.64 -7.87 -0.06
C TRP A 13 19.15 -8.28 -1.44
N ALA A 14 20.36 -7.84 -1.82
CA ALA A 14 20.98 -8.19 -3.10
C ALA A 14 21.23 -9.71 -3.25
N ASN A 15 21.30 -10.45 -2.13
CA ASN A 15 21.61 -11.88 -2.08
C ASN A 15 20.38 -12.79 -1.91
N ILE A 16 19.16 -12.25 -1.95
CA ILE A 16 17.93 -13.02 -1.80
C ILE A 16 17.47 -13.49 -3.19
N GLU A 17 17.82 -14.67 -3.68
CA GLU A 17 17.37 -15.15 -5.00
C GLU A 17 16.03 -15.90 -4.92
N ASP A 18 15.22 -15.86 -6.00
CA ASP A 18 13.94 -16.58 -6.14
C ASP A 18 12.85 -16.30 -5.08
N ASP A 19 12.90 -15.13 -4.42
CA ASP A 19 11.92 -14.71 -3.41
C ASP A 19 10.91 -13.70 -3.98
N VAL A 20 9.61 -13.91 -3.72
CA VAL A 20 8.55 -12.96 -4.11
C VAL A 20 8.75 -11.58 -3.48
N LEU A 21 9.34 -11.54 -2.28
CA LEU A 21 9.68 -10.29 -1.62
C LEU A 21 10.76 -9.52 -2.38
N ARG A 22 11.63 -10.23 -3.12
CA ARG A 22 12.57 -9.58 -4.04
C ARG A 22 11.88 -9.00 -5.25
N CYS A 23 10.86 -9.66 -5.83
CA CYS A 23 10.08 -9.04 -6.91
C CYS A 23 9.41 -7.74 -6.45
N ILE A 24 8.88 -7.70 -5.23
CA ILE A 24 8.27 -6.48 -4.68
C ILE A 24 9.35 -5.41 -4.46
N ALA A 25 10.47 -5.77 -3.82
CA ALA A 25 11.58 -4.84 -3.59
C ALA A 25 12.16 -4.28 -4.90
N ASP A 26 12.40 -5.15 -5.89
CA ASP A 26 12.89 -4.77 -7.22
C ASP A 26 11.86 -3.90 -7.97
N MET A 27 10.56 -4.13 -7.80
CA MET A 27 9.50 -3.29 -8.39
C MET A 27 9.34 -1.93 -7.71
N THR A 28 9.67 -1.84 -6.42
CA THR A 28 9.73 -0.55 -5.69
C THR A 28 11.03 0.22 -5.94
N ASP A 29 12.11 -0.45 -6.40
CA ASP A 29 13.42 0.15 -6.72
C ASP A 29 13.59 0.41 -8.23
N SER A 30 12.74 -0.18 -9.08
CA SER A 30 12.75 0.07 -10.52
C SER A 30 12.44 1.54 -10.83
N ALA A 31 13.23 2.15 -11.72
CA ALA A 31 13.12 3.57 -12.07
C ALA A 31 11.65 3.97 -12.31
N CYS A 32 11.22 5.06 -11.67
CA CYS A 32 9.83 5.53 -11.48
C CYS A 32 8.97 5.75 -12.75
N ASP A 33 9.42 5.31 -13.93
CA ASP A 33 8.80 5.59 -15.22
C ASP A 33 8.34 4.31 -15.97
N LEU A 34 8.42 3.13 -15.36
CA LEU A 34 7.89 1.90 -15.97
C LEU A 34 6.44 1.64 -15.53
N PRO A 35 5.50 1.33 -16.45
CA PRO A 35 4.08 1.09 -16.12
C PRO A 35 3.83 -0.13 -15.22
N GLN A 36 4.86 -0.91 -14.89
CA GLN A 36 4.83 -2.04 -13.97
C GLN A 36 5.51 -1.74 -12.62
N SER A 37 5.96 -0.51 -12.38
CA SER A 37 6.51 -0.11 -11.08
C SER A 37 5.41 -0.12 -10.02
N VAL A 38 5.77 -0.60 -8.84
CA VAL A 38 4.88 -0.68 -7.69
C VAL A 38 5.21 0.50 -6.77
N ASP A 39 4.23 1.37 -6.54
CA ASP A 39 4.36 2.54 -5.67
C ASP A 39 4.31 2.15 -4.19
N ASP A 40 3.52 1.11 -3.85
CA ASP A 40 3.33 0.65 -2.48
C ASP A 40 2.96 -0.84 -2.45
N ALA A 41 3.25 -1.53 -1.34
CA ALA A 41 2.95 -2.94 -1.17
C ALA A 41 2.45 -3.27 0.24
N ILE A 42 1.57 -4.26 0.35
CA ILE A 42 1.02 -4.72 1.63
C ILE A 42 0.93 -6.23 1.70
N TYR A 43 1.17 -6.77 2.90
CA TYR A 43 0.73 -8.11 3.26
C TYR A 43 -0.68 -8.08 3.84
N PHE A 44 -1.64 -8.71 3.17
CA PHE A 44 -3.04 -8.68 3.57
C PHE A 44 -3.66 -10.07 3.41
N LYS A 45 -4.33 -10.54 4.47
CA LYS A 45 -5.06 -11.83 4.50
C LYS A 45 -4.32 -13.02 3.85
N GLY A 46 -3.01 -13.14 4.10
CA GLY A 46 -2.21 -14.26 3.62
C GLY A 46 -1.44 -14.01 2.32
N ASN A 47 -1.69 -12.91 1.62
CA ASN A 47 -1.10 -12.62 0.32
C ASN A 47 -0.37 -11.27 0.29
N PHE A 48 0.58 -11.12 -0.63
CA PHE A 48 1.20 -9.84 -0.93
C PHE A 48 0.53 -9.19 -2.12
N TYR A 49 0.19 -7.91 -1.95
CA TYR A 49 -0.38 -7.07 -2.99
C TYR A 49 0.54 -5.89 -3.25
N GLY A 50 0.66 -5.50 -4.51
CA GLY A 50 1.30 -4.26 -4.92
C GLY A 50 0.27 -3.30 -5.52
N CYS A 51 0.47 -2.01 -5.31
CA CYS A 51 -0.23 -0.95 -6.01
C CYS A 51 0.69 -0.40 -7.09
N LEU A 52 0.24 -0.44 -8.34
CA LEU A 52 0.95 0.16 -9.47
C LEU A 52 0.81 1.69 -9.43
N HIS A 53 1.71 2.40 -10.10
CA HIS A 53 1.61 3.86 -10.27
C HIS A 53 0.27 4.31 -10.89
N THR A 54 -0.35 3.45 -11.69
CA THR A 54 -1.66 3.70 -12.30
C THR A 54 -2.82 3.62 -11.30
N GLY A 55 -2.59 3.10 -10.08
CA GLY A 55 -3.63 2.76 -9.09
C GLY A 55 -4.19 1.35 -9.23
N GLY A 56 -3.73 0.57 -10.21
CA GLY A 56 -4.07 -0.84 -10.36
C GLY A 56 -3.45 -1.72 -9.27
N ILE A 57 -4.10 -2.82 -8.93
CA ILE A 57 -3.61 -3.76 -7.91
C ILE A 57 -3.10 -5.03 -8.56
N VAL A 58 -1.94 -5.48 -8.11
CA VAL A 58 -1.34 -6.74 -8.51
C VAL A 58 -1.22 -7.68 -7.31
N LEU A 59 -1.36 -8.97 -7.54
CA LEU A 59 -1.09 -10.05 -6.60
C LEU A 59 0.29 -10.65 -6.89
N CYS A 60 1.10 -10.82 -5.85
CA CYS A 60 2.42 -11.45 -5.95
C CYS A 60 2.33 -12.92 -5.53
N GLU A 61 2.49 -13.85 -6.48
CA GLU A 61 2.40 -15.29 -6.22
C GLU A 61 3.74 -15.87 -5.75
N ALA A 62 3.80 -16.37 -4.51
CA ALA A 62 5.05 -16.85 -3.88
C ALA A 62 5.64 -18.11 -4.51
N THR A 63 4.82 -18.96 -5.14
CA THR A 63 5.26 -20.28 -5.63
C THR A 63 6.00 -20.24 -6.96
N HIS A 64 5.82 -19.17 -7.73
CA HIS A 64 6.57 -18.85 -8.94
C HIS A 64 6.54 -17.32 -9.04
N PRO A 65 7.65 -16.59 -8.82
CA PRO A 65 7.65 -15.13 -8.75
C PRO A 65 7.02 -14.53 -10.00
N LYS A 66 5.73 -14.24 -9.87
CA LYS A 66 4.85 -13.78 -10.93
C LYS A 66 3.94 -12.75 -10.29
N VAL A 67 3.90 -11.61 -10.96
CA VAL A 67 3.00 -10.53 -10.62
C VAL A 67 1.82 -10.61 -11.57
N VAL A 68 0.64 -10.81 -10.98
CA VAL A 68 -0.61 -11.00 -11.71
C VAL A 68 -1.51 -9.81 -11.42
N GLU A 69 -2.02 -9.16 -12.47
CA GLU A 69 -3.00 -8.10 -12.30
C GLU A 69 -4.27 -8.66 -11.62
N LEU A 70 -4.60 -8.08 -10.47
CA LEU A 70 -5.77 -8.45 -9.69
C LEU A 70 -6.96 -7.58 -10.08
N ALA A 71 -6.77 -6.27 -10.10
CA ALA A 71 -7.80 -5.28 -10.37
C ALA A 71 -7.22 -4.07 -11.13
N PRO A 72 -7.98 -3.50 -12.08
CA PRO A 72 -7.59 -2.25 -12.74
C PRO A 72 -7.66 -1.07 -11.75
N PRO A 73 -7.16 0.12 -12.11
CA PRO A 73 -7.36 1.33 -11.31
C PRO A 73 -8.85 1.64 -11.05
N PRO A 74 -9.19 2.34 -9.95
CA PRO A 74 -10.56 2.83 -9.76
C PRO A 74 -10.99 3.72 -10.94
N PRO A 75 -12.23 3.58 -11.45
CA PRO A 75 -12.70 4.33 -12.61
C PRO A 75 -12.83 5.84 -12.33
N ASP A 76 -13.09 6.21 -11.07
CA ASP A 76 -13.20 7.59 -10.62
C ASP A 76 -11.86 8.14 -10.10
N LEU A 77 -10.74 7.46 -10.39
CA LEU A 77 -9.41 7.91 -9.99
C LEU A 77 -9.05 9.19 -10.76
N PRO A 78 -8.73 10.29 -10.08
CA PRO A 78 -8.43 11.54 -10.77
C PRO A 78 -7.07 11.50 -11.48
N ASP A 79 -7.04 11.96 -12.72
CA ASP A 79 -5.83 12.08 -13.56
C ASP A 79 -5.03 13.36 -13.22
N TYR A 80 -4.47 13.42 -12.00
CA TYR A 80 -3.63 14.53 -11.56
C TYR A 80 -2.14 14.26 -11.80
N ILE A 81 -1.38 15.34 -12.06
CA ILE A 81 0.06 15.35 -12.37
C ILE A 81 0.92 14.67 -11.27
N SER A 82 0.43 14.56 -10.03
CA SER A 82 1.14 13.90 -8.93
C SER A 82 0.17 13.23 -7.95
N THR A 83 -0.40 12.10 -8.34
CA THR A 83 -1.17 11.25 -7.43
C THR A 83 -0.23 10.23 -6.79
N VAL A 84 -0.05 10.30 -5.48
CA VAL A 84 0.59 9.20 -4.72
C VAL A 84 -0.51 8.30 -4.19
N THR A 85 -0.38 7.01 -4.44
CA THR A 85 -1.34 6.00 -4.02
C THR A 85 -0.75 5.16 -2.89
N TYR A 86 -1.48 5.09 -1.79
CA TYR A 86 -1.08 4.37 -0.58
C TYR A 86 -1.98 3.15 -0.39
N LEU A 87 -1.39 1.97 -0.22
CA LEU A 87 -2.12 0.71 -0.06
C LEU A 87 -2.19 0.33 1.43
N PHE A 88 -3.39 0.06 1.94
CA PHE A 88 -3.57 -0.18 3.37
C PHE A 88 -4.73 -1.13 3.70
N ASP A 89 -4.68 -1.70 4.91
CA ASP A 89 -5.79 -2.46 5.50
C ASP A 89 -6.70 -1.53 6.31
N LEU A 90 -7.96 -1.45 5.90
CA LEU A 90 -9.03 -0.81 6.67
C LEU A 90 -9.98 -1.87 7.25
N ALA A 91 -9.70 -2.29 8.48
CA ALA A 91 -10.55 -3.21 9.24
C ALA A 91 -10.87 -4.52 8.49
N GLY A 92 -9.86 -5.12 7.87
CA GLY A 92 -9.97 -6.34 7.08
C GLY A 92 -10.44 -6.09 5.64
N ASN A 93 -10.26 -4.88 5.11
CA ASN A 93 -10.57 -4.54 3.72
C ASN A 93 -9.35 -3.92 3.06
N LEU A 94 -9.01 -4.38 1.86
CA LEU A 94 -7.91 -3.82 1.09
C LEU A 94 -8.36 -2.49 0.47
N CYS A 95 -7.66 -1.41 0.80
CA CYS A 95 -8.01 -0.06 0.38
C CYS A 95 -6.81 0.65 -0.22
N ILE A 96 -7.09 1.59 -1.12
CA ILE A 96 -6.12 2.59 -1.54
C ILE A 96 -6.57 3.98 -1.11
N ALA A 97 -5.61 4.82 -0.72
CA ALA A 97 -5.79 6.25 -0.52
C ALA A 97 -4.97 6.99 -1.56
N CYS A 98 -5.62 7.88 -2.29
CA CYS A 98 -5.02 8.67 -3.35
C CYS A 98 -4.90 10.10 -2.84
N ARG A 99 -3.65 10.57 -2.70
CA ARG A 99 -3.36 11.93 -2.23
C ARG A 99 -3.31 12.89 -3.41
N HIS A 100 -4.22 13.86 -3.43
CA HIS A 100 -4.20 14.93 -4.42
C HIS A 100 -3.27 16.04 -3.95
N SER A 101 -2.29 16.38 -4.78
CA SER A 101 -1.33 17.45 -4.48
C SER A 101 -1.24 18.44 -5.63
N HIS A 102 -1.24 19.75 -5.32
CA HIS A 102 -1.01 20.79 -6.32
C HIS A 102 0.49 20.99 -6.63
N SER A 103 1.35 20.55 -5.70
CA SER A 103 2.79 20.40 -5.80
C SER A 103 3.27 19.43 -4.72
N TYR A 104 4.54 18.99 -4.74
CA TYR A 104 5.10 18.09 -3.71
C TYR A 104 4.90 18.54 -2.26
N ALA A 105 4.64 19.84 -2.03
CA ALA A 105 4.51 20.42 -0.70
C ALA A 105 3.07 20.56 -0.18
N PHE A 106 2.04 20.51 -1.04
CA PHE A 106 0.67 20.87 -0.64
C PHE A 106 -0.36 19.82 -1.03
N THR A 107 -0.90 19.14 -0.03
CA THR A 107 -2.07 18.27 -0.17
C THR A 107 -3.34 19.11 -0.25
N VAL A 108 -4.17 18.85 -1.27
CA VAL A 108 -5.48 19.52 -1.44
C VAL A 108 -6.65 18.61 -1.12
N GLY A 109 -6.45 17.29 -1.04
CA GLY A 109 -7.48 16.35 -0.65
C GLY A 109 -7.03 14.90 -0.76
N TYR A 110 -7.97 14.01 -0.44
CA TYR A 110 -7.79 12.57 -0.55
C TYR A 110 -9.06 11.93 -1.10
N ASP A 111 -8.88 10.94 -1.96
CA ASP A 111 -9.90 9.98 -2.34
C ASP A 111 -9.52 8.61 -1.79
N ILE A 112 -10.48 7.87 -1.24
CA ILE A 112 -10.23 6.53 -0.70
C ILE A 112 -11.16 5.54 -1.39
N PHE A 113 -10.59 4.43 -1.85
CA PHE A 113 -11.31 3.38 -2.53
C PHE A 113 -11.06 2.05 -1.82
N LYS A 114 -12.14 1.30 -1.61
CA LYS A 114 -12.11 -0.06 -1.10
C LYS A 114 -12.24 -1.04 -2.26
N LEU A 115 -11.36 -2.04 -2.32
CA LEU A 115 -11.44 -3.11 -3.32
C LEU A 115 -12.31 -4.26 -2.79
N ASP A 116 -13.33 -4.62 -3.55
CA ASP A 116 -13.93 -5.95 -3.46
C ASP A 116 -13.06 -6.91 -4.29
N ILE A 117 -12.35 -7.81 -3.61
CA ILE A 117 -11.40 -8.73 -4.24
C ILE A 117 -12.13 -9.79 -5.08
N ASP A 118 -13.34 -10.19 -4.69
CA ASP A 118 -14.08 -11.25 -5.36
C ASP A 118 -14.66 -10.76 -6.69
N THR A 119 -15.23 -9.56 -6.69
CA THR A 119 -15.78 -8.94 -7.90
C THR A 119 -14.76 -8.12 -8.68
N LYS A 120 -13.62 -7.79 -8.08
CA LYS A 120 -12.57 -6.92 -8.63
C LYS A 120 -13.08 -5.51 -8.94
N THR A 121 -13.99 -5.01 -8.11
CA THR A 121 -14.61 -3.69 -8.26
C THR A 121 -14.26 -2.76 -7.12
N TRP A 122 -14.26 -1.46 -7.40
CA TRP A 122 -13.93 -0.41 -6.43
C TRP A 122 -15.19 0.27 -5.89
N GLU A 123 -15.19 0.52 -4.58
CA GLU A 123 -16.15 1.38 -3.89
C GLU A 123 -15.42 2.61 -3.36
N LYS A 124 -15.80 3.81 -3.83
CA LYS A 124 -15.30 5.06 -3.24
C LYS A 124 -15.97 5.28 -1.89
N ILE A 125 -15.17 5.41 -0.83
CA ILE A 125 -15.67 5.64 0.53
C ILE A 125 -15.39 7.07 0.99
N TYR A 126 -16.31 7.61 1.78
CA TYR A 126 -16.26 8.98 2.27
C TYR A 126 -16.03 9.06 3.78
N SER A 127 -15.88 7.90 4.44
CA SER A 127 -15.65 7.83 5.88
C SER A 127 -14.79 6.62 6.27
N LEU A 128 -13.87 6.84 7.19
CA LEU A 128 -13.09 5.81 7.88
C LEU A 128 -13.83 5.24 9.11
N GLY A 129 -15.04 5.74 9.40
CA GLY A 129 -15.82 5.36 10.58
C GLY A 129 -15.11 5.75 11.87
N ASP A 130 -14.89 4.78 12.76
CA ASP A 130 -14.21 4.93 14.04
C ASP A 130 -12.68 4.89 13.94
N ARG A 131 -12.13 4.77 12.72
CA ARG A 131 -10.69 4.62 12.48
C ARG A 131 -10.00 5.97 12.24
N SER A 132 -8.70 5.97 12.50
CA SER A 132 -7.75 7.03 12.11
C SER A 132 -6.72 6.43 11.15
N LEU A 133 -6.49 7.10 10.02
CA LEU A 133 -5.53 6.68 8.99
C LEU A 133 -4.26 7.51 9.11
N PHE A 134 -3.10 6.86 9.04
CA PHE A 134 -1.80 7.50 9.01
C PHE A 134 -1.16 7.25 7.64
N LEU A 135 -0.87 8.32 6.91
CA LEU A 135 -0.24 8.25 5.59
C LEU A 135 1.24 8.64 5.71
N GLY A 136 2.13 7.66 5.57
CA GLY A 136 3.57 7.88 5.55
C GLY A 136 4.18 7.57 4.19
N ASN A 137 5.33 8.17 3.88
CA ASN A 137 6.06 7.87 2.63
C ASN A 137 6.50 6.40 2.51
N CYS A 138 6.57 5.67 3.62
CA CYS A 138 7.07 4.29 3.65
C CYS A 138 6.11 3.31 4.34
N SER A 139 5.03 3.79 4.94
CA SER A 139 4.08 2.95 5.65
C SER A 139 2.75 3.67 5.80
N THR A 140 1.70 2.92 5.51
CA THR A 140 0.32 3.38 5.64
C THR A 140 -0.46 2.39 6.49
N PHE A 141 -1.15 2.88 7.51
CA PHE A 141 -1.93 2.02 8.41
C PHE A 141 -3.09 2.76 9.05
N ALA A 142 -4.13 2.00 9.41
CA ALA A 142 -5.30 2.50 10.14
C ALA A 142 -5.42 1.83 11.51
N ILE A 143 -5.75 2.61 12.53
CA ILE A 143 -6.03 2.13 13.90
C ILE A 143 -7.43 2.52 14.33
N ALA A 144 -8.01 1.85 15.33
CA ALA A 144 -9.22 2.39 15.94
C ALA A 144 -8.84 3.68 16.71
N ALA A 145 -9.60 4.75 16.52
CA ALA A 145 -9.30 6.02 17.18
C ALA A 145 -9.36 5.89 18.71
N ALA A 146 -10.20 4.96 19.21
CA ALA A 146 -10.30 4.64 20.63
C ALA A 146 -9.03 4.00 21.21
N ASP A 147 -8.17 3.40 20.38
CA ASP A 147 -6.95 2.73 20.84
C ASP A 147 -5.85 3.72 21.28
N TYR A 148 -5.93 5.00 20.87
CA TYR A 148 -4.93 6.01 21.21
C TYR A 148 -5.56 7.36 21.61
N PRO A 149 -5.40 7.79 22.89
CA PRO A 149 -5.85 9.11 23.34
C PRO A 149 -5.20 10.24 22.53
N GLY A 150 -5.99 10.92 21.70
CA GLY A 150 -5.53 12.00 20.81
C GLY A 150 -5.86 11.76 19.34
N CYS A 151 -6.10 10.51 18.96
CA CYS A 151 -6.67 10.18 17.66
C CYS A 151 -8.16 10.55 17.63
N LYS A 152 -8.58 11.17 16.53
CA LYS A 152 -9.98 11.46 16.25
C LYS A 152 -10.50 10.44 15.24
N PRO A 153 -11.71 9.89 15.43
CA PRO A 153 -12.33 9.04 14.42
C PRO A 153 -12.52 9.82 13.13
N ASN A 154 -12.50 9.12 12.00
CA ASN A 154 -12.71 9.69 10.68
C ASN A 154 -11.69 10.79 10.32
N CYS A 155 -10.41 10.60 10.70
CA CYS A 155 -9.32 11.54 10.42
C CYS A 155 -8.16 10.85 9.71
N ILE A 156 -7.47 11.63 8.88
CA ILE A 156 -6.22 11.27 8.18
C ILE A 156 -5.11 12.13 8.76
N TYR A 157 -4.00 11.49 9.14
CA TYR A 157 -2.81 12.08 9.75
C TYR A 157 -1.60 11.96 8.83
#